data_AF-A0A6G4A2W2-F1
#
_entry.id   AF-A0A6G4A2W2-F1
#
_cell.length_a   1.000
_cell.length_b   1.000
_cell.length_c   1.000
_cell.angle_alpha   90.00
_cell.angle_beta   90.00
_cell.angle_gamma   90.00
#
_symmetry.space_group_name_H-M   'P 1'
#
loop_
_entity.id
_entity.type
_entity.pdbx_description
1 polymer ?
#
loop_
_entity_poly.entity_id
_entity_poly.type
_entity_poly.pdbx_seq_one_letter_code
_entity_poly.pdbx_strand_id
1 'polypeptide(L)'
;MNELLGLTVLLEKTVLDEESDPEKWIELLDKRQEVMDQLSGLFVKGISLTETQKQTYFQPAYEVDKRIIPIMDREKKKLESQIANVQKNKIVNQQYGGYGTSYSPHGAFFDKKK
;
A
#
# COMPACT_ATOMS: atom_id res chain seq x y z
N MET A 1 -13.85 -19.64 -3.28
CA MET A 1 -13.04 -19.77 -4.53
C MET A 1 -13.37 -18.70 -5.56
N ASN A 2 -14.63 -18.57 -6.00
CA ASN A 2 -15.01 -17.45 -6.90
C ASN A 2 -14.67 -16.07 -6.28
N GLU A 3 -14.85 -15.96 -4.97
CA GLU A 3 -14.47 -14.78 -4.19
C GLU A 3 -12.97 -14.45 -4.26
N LEU A 4 -12.08 -15.46 -4.20
CA LEU A 4 -10.62 -15.25 -4.32
C LEU A 4 -10.28 -14.59 -5.65
N LEU A 5 -10.79 -15.14 -6.75
CA LEU A 5 -10.54 -14.58 -8.08
C LEU A 5 -11.19 -13.20 -8.22
N GLY A 6 -12.41 -13.01 -7.70
CA GLY A 6 -13.11 -11.72 -7.72
C GLY A 6 -12.33 -10.62 -6.98
N LEU A 7 -11.83 -10.90 -5.78
CA LEU A 7 -10.99 -9.98 -5.01
C LEU A 7 -9.68 -9.69 -5.72
N THR A 8 -9.08 -10.70 -6.35
CA THR A 8 -7.81 -10.55 -7.08
C THR A 8 -7.97 -9.66 -8.33
N VAL A 9 -9.06 -9.84 -9.09
CA VAL A 9 -9.38 -8.98 -10.25
C VAL A 9 -9.75 -7.56 -9.81
N LEU A 10 -10.46 -7.41 -8.68
CA LEU A 10 -10.76 -6.09 -8.12
C LEU A 10 -9.47 -5.37 -7.70
N LEU A 11 -8.56 -6.07 -7.02
CA LEU A 11 -7.25 -5.56 -6.65
C LEU A 11 -6.46 -5.13 -7.88
N GLU A 12 -6.47 -5.91 -8.96
CA GLU A 12 -5.83 -5.52 -10.22
C GLU A 12 -6.38 -4.21 -10.78
N LYS A 13 -7.71 -4.07 -10.84
CA LYS A 13 -8.33 -2.83 -11.32
C LYS A 13 -7.93 -1.64 -10.45
N THR A 14 -7.88 -1.82 -9.14
CA THR A 14 -7.48 -0.75 -8.22
C THR A 14 -6.00 -0.43 -8.36
N VAL A 15 -5.11 -1.43 -8.51
CA VAL A 15 -3.66 -1.21 -8.68
C VAL A 15 -3.33 -0.53 -10.00
N LEU A 16 -4.08 -0.82 -11.06
CA LEU A 16 -3.89 -0.20 -12.38
C LEU A 16 -4.48 1.20 -12.47
N ASP A 17 -5.29 1.62 -11.50
CA ASP A 17 -5.81 2.98 -11.42
C ASP A 17 -4.74 3.89 -10.76
N GLU A 18 -4.24 4.86 -11.54
CA GLU A 18 -3.17 5.78 -11.14
C GLU A 18 -3.60 6.71 -9.99
N GLU A 19 -4.90 6.95 -9.82
CA GLU A 19 -5.45 7.76 -8.73
C GLU A 19 -5.83 6.91 -7.50
N SER A 20 -5.55 5.61 -7.54
CA SER A 20 -5.97 4.73 -6.45
C SER A 20 -5.23 5.02 -5.14
N ASP A 21 -6.00 4.91 -4.07
CA ASP A 21 -5.50 5.01 -2.71
C ASP A 21 -4.84 3.69 -2.29
N PRO A 22 -3.54 3.69 -1.90
CA PRO A 22 -2.86 2.51 -1.40
C PRO A 22 -3.55 1.84 -0.20
N GLU A 23 -4.29 2.59 0.63
CA GLU A 23 -5.05 1.99 1.75
C GLU A 23 -6.11 0.99 1.25
N LYS A 24 -6.76 1.28 0.12
CA LYS A 24 -7.71 0.36 -0.50
C LYS A 24 -7.06 -0.92 -0.99
N TRP A 25 -5.79 -0.86 -1.40
CA TRP A 25 -5.05 -2.06 -1.80
C TRP A 25 -4.85 -2.98 -0.60
N ILE A 26 -4.52 -2.40 0.57
CA ILE A 26 -4.34 -3.15 1.82
C ILE A 26 -5.66 -3.81 2.23
N GLU A 27 -6.77 -3.09 2.22
CA GLU A 27 -8.08 -3.67 2.55
C GLU A 27 -8.45 -4.88 1.66
N LEU A 28 -8.14 -4.80 0.37
CA LEU A 28 -8.40 -5.89 -0.58
C LEU A 28 -7.44 -7.07 -0.36
N LEU A 29 -6.18 -6.80 -0.05
CA LEU A 29 -5.19 -7.83 0.32
C LEU A 29 -5.60 -8.57 1.60
N ASP A 30 -6.06 -7.86 2.62
CA ASP A 30 -6.49 -8.47 3.88
C ASP A 30 -7.70 -9.40 3.67
N LYS A 31 -8.73 -8.91 2.97
CA LYS A 31 -9.90 -9.75 2.61
C LYS A 31 -9.49 -10.98 1.80
N ARG A 32 -8.53 -10.80 0.89
CA ARG A 32 -8.00 -11.91 0.10
C ARG A 32 -7.25 -12.92 0.97
N GLN A 33 -6.46 -12.45 1.94
CA GLN A 33 -5.75 -13.31 2.88
C GLN A 33 -6.72 -14.13 3.73
N GLU A 34 -7.81 -13.53 4.22
CA GLU A 34 -8.85 -14.26 4.96
C GLU A 34 -9.42 -15.44 4.16
N VAL A 35 -9.72 -15.22 2.87
CA VAL A 35 -10.20 -16.29 1.97
C VAL A 35 -9.12 -17.36 1.77
N MET A 36 -7.86 -16.98 1.62
CA MET A 36 -6.74 -17.90 1.48
C MET A 36 -6.52 -18.74 2.75
N ASP A 37 -6.70 -18.17 3.94
CA ASP A 37 -6.60 -18.86 5.22
C ASP A 37 -7.73 -19.88 5.38
N GLN A 38 -8.96 -19.52 5.00
CA GLN A 38 -10.08 -20.46 4.97
C GLN A 38 -9.80 -21.65 4.03
N LEU A 39 -9.29 -21.38 2.83
CA LEU A 39 -8.94 -22.43 1.86
C LEU A 39 -7.80 -23.32 2.38
N SER A 40 -6.80 -22.73 3.01
CA SER A 40 -5.70 -23.46 3.65
C SER A 40 -6.22 -24.38 4.75
N GLY A 41 -7.18 -23.92 5.55
CA GLY A 41 -7.86 -24.74 6.56
C GLY A 41 -8.62 -25.93 5.97
N LEU A 42 -9.17 -25.81 4.76
CA LEU A 42 -9.79 -26.94 4.06
C LEU A 42 -8.74 -27.95 3.56
N PHE A 43 -7.60 -27.46 3.06
CA PHE A 43 -6.50 -28.32 2.59
C PHE A 43 -5.89 -29.16 3.73
N VAL A 44 -5.74 -28.57 4.92
CA VAL A 44 -5.30 -29.30 6.12
C VAL A 44 -6.26 -30.42 6.50
N LYS A 45 -7.56 -30.25 6.23
CA LYS A 45 -8.60 -31.29 6.43
C LYS A 45 -8.60 -32.36 5.34
N GLY A 46 -7.64 -32.34 4.41
CA GLY A 46 -7.52 -33.29 3.32
C GLY A 46 -8.43 -33.01 2.12
N ILE A 47 -9.13 -31.87 2.10
CA ILE A 47 -9.93 -31.46 0.94
C ILE A 47 -8.97 -30.96 -0.12
N SER A 48 -8.90 -31.63 -1.27
CA SER A 48 -8.07 -31.19 -2.40
C SER A 48 -8.91 -30.46 -3.45
N LEU A 49 -8.29 -29.53 -4.16
CA LEU A 49 -8.89 -28.91 -5.35
C LEU A 49 -8.91 -29.86 -6.53
N THR A 50 -10.01 -29.86 -7.27
CA THR A 50 -10.05 -30.50 -8.60
C THR A 50 -9.21 -29.72 -9.59
N GLU A 51 -8.77 -30.39 -10.66
CA GLU A 51 -7.98 -29.72 -11.71
C GLU A 51 -8.76 -28.56 -12.36
N THR A 52 -10.06 -28.75 -12.58
CA THR A 52 -10.94 -27.68 -13.07
C THR A 52 -10.96 -26.47 -12.12
N GLN A 53 -11.06 -26.68 -10.80
CA GLN A 53 -11.05 -25.59 -9.82
C GLN A 53 -9.71 -24.83 -9.83
N LYS A 54 -8.59 -25.54 -9.97
CA LYS A 54 -7.27 -24.91 -10.10
C LYS A 54 -7.21 -24.02 -11.35
N GLN A 55 -7.60 -24.56 -12.50
CA GLN A 55 -7.56 -23.84 -13.77
C GLN A 55 -8.54 -22.68 -13.85
N THR A 56 -9.74 -22.81 -13.26
CA THR A 56 -10.77 -21.78 -13.32
C THR A 56 -10.53 -20.64 -12.33
N TYR A 57 -9.99 -20.91 -11.13
CA TYR A 57 -9.91 -19.90 -10.07
C TYR A 57 -8.48 -19.54 -9.66
N PHE A 58 -7.61 -20.52 -9.46
CA PHE A 58 -6.27 -20.28 -8.92
C PHE A 58 -5.29 -19.83 -10.00
N GLN A 59 -5.30 -20.48 -11.17
CA GLN A 59 -4.42 -20.11 -12.26
C GLN A 59 -4.64 -18.65 -12.69
N PRO A 60 -5.88 -18.18 -12.92
CA PRO A 60 -6.09 -16.79 -13.32
C PRO A 60 -5.72 -15.80 -12.22
N ALA A 61 -6.00 -16.12 -10.95
CA ALA A 61 -5.60 -15.27 -9.82
C ALA A 61 -4.07 -15.15 -9.73
N TYR A 62 -3.35 -16.25 -9.91
CA TYR A 62 -1.88 -16.25 -9.93
C TYR A 62 -1.31 -15.44 -11.10
N GLU A 63 -1.91 -15.54 -12.28
CA GLU A 63 -1.49 -14.72 -13.43
C GLU A 63 -1.76 -13.23 -13.23
N VAL A 64 -2.83 -12.87 -12.52
CA VAL A 64 -3.07 -11.48 -12.08
C VAL A 64 -1.99 -11.03 -11.11
N ASP A 65 -1.66 -11.84 -10.10
CA ASP A 65 -0.63 -11.52 -9.10
C ASP A 65 0.70 -11.16 -9.75
N LYS A 66 1.14 -11.96 -10.73
CA LYS A 66 2.37 -11.70 -11.48
C LYS A 66 2.39 -10.32 -12.14
N ARG A 67 1.24 -9.82 -12.58
CA ARG A 67 1.13 -8.51 -13.22
C ARG A 67 1.14 -7.37 -12.21
N ILE A 68 0.48 -7.54 -11.07
CA ILE A 68 0.29 -6.46 -10.09
C ILE A 68 1.45 -6.32 -9.11
N ILE A 69 2.14 -7.41 -8.74
CA ILE A 69 3.26 -7.38 -7.77
C ILE A 69 4.35 -6.36 -8.18
N PRO A 70 4.86 -6.33 -9.43
CA PRO A 70 5.87 -5.36 -9.83
C PRO A 70 5.40 -3.90 -9.72
N ILE A 71 4.11 -3.64 -9.93
CA ILE A 71 3.52 -2.30 -9.84
C ILE A 71 3.49 -1.86 -8.37
N MET A 72 3.00 -2.74 -7.50
CA MET A 72 2.95 -2.49 -6.05
C MET A 72 4.34 -2.29 -5.47
N ASP A 73 5.33 -3.10 -5.89
CA ASP A 73 6.72 -2.95 -5.47
C ASP A 73 7.33 -1.61 -5.92
N ARG A 74 6.97 -1.14 -7.11
CA ARG A 74 7.41 0.17 -7.61
C ARG A 74 6.84 1.31 -6.77
N GLU A 75 5.54 1.28 -6.47
CA GLU A 75 4.92 2.31 -5.62
C GLU A 75 5.47 2.27 -4.19
N LYS A 76 5.72 1.07 -3.63
CA LYS A 76 6.41 0.93 -2.34
C LYS A 76 7.77 1.63 -2.33
N LYS A 77 8.62 1.37 -3.33
CA LYS A 77 9.95 2.02 -3.43
C LYS A 77 9.88 3.54 -3.59
N LYS A 78 8.86 4.03 -4.31
CA LYS A 78 8.61 5.47 -4.46
C LYS A 78 8.23 6.12 -3.14
N LEU A 79 7.34 5.50 -2.35
CA LEU A 79 6.96 5.97 -1.01
C LEU A 79 8.16 5.95 -0.06
N GLU A 80 8.96 4.88 -0.05
CA GLU A 80 10.20 4.79 0.74
C GLU A 80 11.17 5.94 0.42
N SER A 81 11.33 6.27 -0.88
CA SER A 81 12.16 7.38 -1.33
C SER A 81 11.63 8.74 -0.89
N GLN A 82 10.30 8.94 -0.93
CA GLN A 82 9.66 10.16 -0.45
C GLN A 82 9.84 10.35 1.06
N ILE A 83 9.68 9.28 1.84
CA ILE A 83 9.93 9.29 3.29
C ILE A 83 11.38 9.66 3.59
N ALA A 84 12.34 9.04 2.89
CA ALA A 84 13.76 9.35 3.05
C ALA A 84 14.07 10.83 2.75
N ASN A 85 13.46 11.40 1.71
CA ASN A 85 13.60 12.82 1.38
C ASN A 85 13.02 13.73 2.46
N VAL A 86 11.85 13.41 3.00
CA VAL A 86 11.23 14.16 4.12
C VAL A 86 12.14 14.13 5.35
N GLN A 87 12.69 12.98 5.70
CA GLN A 87 13.62 12.84 6.83
C GLN A 87 14.90 13.66 6.62
N LYS A 88 15.48 13.61 5.42
CA LYS A 88 16.65 14.42 5.05
C LYS A 88 16.35 15.91 5.19
N ASN A 89 15.21 16.38 4.68
CA ASN A 89 14.80 17.78 4.79
C ASN A 89 14.60 18.20 6.25
N LYS A 90 14.05 17.33 7.10
CA LYS A 90 13.92 17.59 8.54
C LYS A 90 15.28 17.77 9.21
N ILE A 91 16.26 16.91 8.90
CA ILE A 91 17.63 17.00 9.44
C ILE A 91 18.31 18.28 8.99
N VAL A 92 18.24 18.62 7.69
CA VAL A 92 18.80 19.86 7.14
C VAL A 92 18.16 21.08 7.81
N ASN A 93 16.83 21.12 7.94
CA ASN A 93 16.14 22.22 8.62
C ASN A 93 16.51 22.32 10.11
N GLN A 94 16.77 21.21 10.80
CA GLN A 94 17.26 21.24 12.19
C GLN A 94 18.71 21.72 12.28
N GLN A 95 19.58 21.29 11.35
CA GLN A 95 21.00 21.63 11.34
C GLN A 95 21.25 23.10 10.95
N TYR A 96 20.51 23.62 9.96
CA TYR A 96 20.64 25.01 9.51
C TYR A 96 19.68 25.98 10.21
N GLY A 97 18.51 25.51 10.68
CA GLY A 97 17.60 26.30 11.51
C GLY A 97 18.10 26.51 12.94
N GLY A 98 19.06 25.69 13.41
CA GLY A 98 19.76 25.90 14.68
C GLY A 98 20.99 26.82 14.59
N TYR A 99 21.49 27.11 13.39
CA TYR A 99 22.72 27.90 13.18
C TYR A 99 22.47 29.30 12.60
N GLY A 100 21.21 29.66 12.30
CA GLY A 100 20.79 30.99 11.89
C GLY A 100 19.87 31.64 12.92
N THR A 101 20.38 32.67 13.59
CA THR A 101 19.66 33.64 14.44
C THR A 101 18.16 33.84 14.14
N SER A 102 17.34 33.79 15.21
CA SER A 102 16.06 34.50 15.38
C SER A 102 15.05 34.41 14.23
N TYR A 103 14.16 33.42 14.27
CA TYR A 103 12.86 33.54 13.59
C TYR A 103 11.72 33.31 14.58
N SER A 104 11.05 34.42 14.90
CA SER A 104 9.77 34.49 15.60
C SER A 104 8.73 33.62 14.88
N PRO A 105 8.17 32.58 15.53
CA PRO A 105 7.07 31.83 14.96
C PRO A 105 5.79 32.60 15.29
N HIS A 106 5.24 33.33 14.32
CA HIS A 106 3.86 33.84 14.37
C HIS A 106 3.39 34.44 15.72
N GLY A 107 3.86 35.65 16.08
CA GLY A 107 3.45 36.26 17.35
C GLY A 107 3.73 37.76 17.54
N ALA A 108 3.87 38.56 16.48
CA ALA A 108 4.02 40.02 16.61
C ALA A 108 2.98 40.77 15.76
N PHE A 109 1.71 40.58 16.13
CA PHE A 109 0.65 41.51 15.77
C PHE A 109 0.33 42.36 17.01
N PHE A 110 0.50 43.68 16.86
CA PHE A 110 0.07 44.77 17.75
C PHE A 110 0.86 45.00 19.05
N ASP A 111 1.77 45.98 19.03
CA ASP A 111 1.70 47.05 20.05
C ASP A 111 2.09 48.39 19.41
N LYS A 112 1.11 49.29 19.26
CA LYS A 112 1.34 50.71 18.95
C LYS A 112 1.32 51.45 20.28
N LYS A 113 2.47 51.82 20.83
CA LYS A 113 2.58 52.95 21.79
C LYS A 113 3.95 53.64 21.75
N LYS A 114 4.04 54.75 21.00
CA LYS A 114 4.10 56.13 21.51
C LYS A 114 4.24 57.11 20.35
#